data_AF-A0A9N9HQ72-F1
#
_entry.id   AF-A0A9N9HQ72-F1
#
_cell.length_a   1.000
_cell.length_b   1.000
_cell.length_c   1.000
_cell.angle_alpha   90.00
_cell.angle_beta   90.00
_cell.angle_gamma   90.00
#
_symmetry.space_group_name_H-M   'P 1'
#
loop_
_entity.id
_entity.type
_entity.pdbx_description
1 polymer ?
#
loop_
_entity_poly.entity_id
_entity_poly.type
_entity_poly.pdbx_seq_one_letter_code
_entity_poly.pdbx_strand_id
1 'polypeptide(L)'
;CDRNSYCLGFGACANCPISGQIGCGGNCTDPNTDSGNCGDCDNACPGGKYCSGGKCVCLPQLTDCSGTCVDLTSNNNNCKACGNKCGSNQSCCGG
;
A
#
# COMPACT_ATOMS: atom_id res chain seq x y z
N CYS A 1 -23.73 7.87 -8.56
CA CYS A 1 -23.65 6.90 -7.45
C CYS A 1 -22.84 7.54 -6.34
N ASP A 2 -23.22 7.31 -5.09
CA ASP A 2 -22.45 7.79 -3.94
C ASP A 2 -21.23 6.90 -3.68
N ARG A 3 -20.37 7.30 -2.75
CA ARG A 3 -19.08 6.64 -2.45
C ARG A 3 -19.21 5.15 -2.11
N ASN A 4 -20.34 4.71 -1.56
CA ASN A 4 -20.56 3.33 -1.13
C ASN A 4 -21.30 2.48 -2.18
N SER A 5 -21.38 2.96 -3.42
CA SER A 5 -22.17 2.36 -4.48
C SER A 5 -21.41 2.36 -5.82
N TYR A 6 -21.68 1.38 -6.67
CA TYR A 6 -21.10 1.26 -8.02
C TYR A 6 -22.18 1.34 -9.11
N CYS A 7 -21.77 1.72 -10.33
CA CYS A 7 -22.67 1.91 -11.47
C CYS A 7 -22.94 0.59 -12.19
N LEU A 8 -24.22 0.28 -12.47
CA LEU A 8 -24.64 -0.93 -13.18
C LEU A 8 -24.75 -0.76 -14.72
N GLY A 9 -24.38 0.41 -15.26
CA GLY A 9 -24.37 0.68 -16.70
C GLY A 9 -25.69 1.15 -17.31
N PHE A 10 -26.82 1.12 -16.57
CA PHE A 10 -28.14 1.60 -17.02
C PHE A 10 -28.68 2.77 -16.18
N GLY A 11 -27.78 3.64 -15.68
CA GLY A 11 -28.15 4.79 -14.85
C GLY A 11 -28.59 4.43 -13.42
N ALA A 12 -28.48 3.16 -13.04
CA ALA A 12 -28.74 2.70 -11.68
C ALA A 12 -27.45 2.49 -10.88
N CYS A 13 -27.57 2.65 -9.57
CA CYS A 13 -26.51 2.42 -8.60
C CYS A 13 -26.89 1.26 -7.69
N ALA A 14 -25.95 0.38 -7.41
CA ALA A 14 -26.08 -0.63 -6.37
C ALA A 14 -25.10 -0.36 -5.23
N ASN A 15 -25.54 -0.58 -4.00
CA ASN A 15 -24.66 -0.51 -2.85
C ASN A 15 -23.64 -1.64 -2.88
N CYS A 16 -22.46 -1.37 -2.33
CA CYS A 16 -21.49 -2.41 -2.12
C CYS A 16 -22.00 -3.45 -1.12
N PRO A 17 -21.76 -4.75 -1.39
CA PRO A 17 -22.35 -5.83 -0.62
C PRO A 17 -21.75 -5.97 0.78
N ILE A 18 -20.51 -5.51 0.98
CA ILE A 18 -19.79 -5.61 2.25
C ILE A 18 -19.68 -4.22 2.87
N SER A 19 -19.99 -4.12 4.17
CA SER A 19 -19.86 -2.88 4.93
C SER A 19 -18.41 -2.39 4.93
N GLY A 20 -18.22 -1.09 4.72
CA GLY A 20 -16.90 -0.46 4.66
C GLY A 20 -16.27 -0.44 3.26
N GLN A 21 -16.86 -1.15 2.27
CA GLN A 21 -16.43 -1.01 0.88
C GLN A 21 -16.88 0.32 0.26
N ILE A 22 -16.11 0.76 -0.72
CA ILE A 22 -16.42 1.90 -1.58
C ILE A 22 -16.52 1.47 -3.04
N GLY A 23 -17.30 2.20 -3.82
CA GLY A 23 -17.44 1.99 -5.26
C GLY A 23 -16.35 2.73 -6.04
N CYS A 24 -15.45 1.97 -6.66
CA CYS A 24 -14.37 2.49 -7.50
C CYS A 24 -14.43 1.88 -8.90
N GLY A 25 -14.52 2.71 -9.94
CA GLY A 25 -14.47 2.26 -11.34
C GLY A 25 -15.54 1.22 -11.71
N GLY A 26 -16.71 1.24 -11.06
CA GLY A 26 -17.78 0.26 -11.29
C GLY A 26 -17.65 -1.05 -10.50
N ASN A 27 -16.69 -1.15 -9.59
CA ASN A 27 -16.52 -2.29 -8.69
C ASN A 27 -16.51 -1.84 -7.23
N CYS A 28 -16.75 -2.78 -6.31
CA CYS A 28 -16.62 -2.53 -4.89
C CYS A 28 -15.26 -2.99 -4.40
N THR A 29 -14.57 -2.11 -3.67
CA THR A 29 -13.26 -2.40 -3.07
C THR A 29 -13.25 -2.02 -1.59
N ASP A 30 -12.42 -2.71 -0.80
CA ASP A 30 -12.17 -2.35 0.59
C ASP A 30 -10.97 -1.39 0.65
N PRO A 31 -11.20 -0.09 0.91
CA PRO A 31 -10.12 0.89 0.95
C PRO A 31 -9.17 0.67 2.12
N ASN A 32 -9.46 -0.23 3.06
CA ASN A 32 -8.57 -0.50 4.19
C ASN A 32 -7.53 -1.57 3.89
N THR A 33 -7.72 -2.35 2.83
CA THR A 33 -6.91 -3.54 2.53
C THR A 33 -6.52 -3.67 1.06
N ASP A 34 -7.25 -3.04 0.13
CA ASP A 34 -6.89 -3.01 -1.28
C ASP A 34 -5.75 -2.03 -1.54
N SER A 35 -4.59 -2.56 -1.96
CA SER A 35 -3.42 -1.75 -2.33
C SER A 35 -3.62 -0.96 -3.62
N GLY A 36 -4.62 -1.26 -4.46
CA GLY A 36 -4.96 -0.47 -5.63
C GLY A 36 -5.88 0.73 -5.34
N ASN A 37 -6.57 0.72 -4.20
CA ASN A 37 -7.57 1.73 -3.82
C ASN A 37 -7.47 2.08 -2.34
N CYS A 38 -6.24 2.27 -1.83
CA CYS A 38 -6.00 2.37 -0.41
C CYS A 38 -6.44 3.72 0.15
N GLY A 39 -7.44 3.74 1.02
CA GLY A 39 -8.05 4.96 1.57
C GLY A 39 -9.01 5.68 0.61
N ASP A 40 -8.83 5.55 -0.71
CA ASP A 40 -9.74 6.07 -1.72
C ASP A 40 -9.58 5.38 -3.08
N CYS A 41 -10.53 5.64 -3.99
CA CYS A 41 -10.44 5.17 -5.37
C CYS A 41 -9.18 5.69 -6.08
N ASP A 42 -8.59 4.83 -6.90
CA ASP A 42 -7.38 5.13 -7.69
C ASP A 42 -6.16 5.54 -6.85
N ASN A 43 -6.18 5.32 -5.52
CA ASN A 43 -5.06 5.58 -4.62
C ASN A 43 -4.20 4.33 -4.43
N ALA A 44 -3.50 3.94 -5.51
CA ALA A 44 -2.62 2.78 -5.48
C ALA A 44 -1.38 3.03 -4.60
N CYS A 45 -1.03 2.05 -3.78
CA CYS A 45 0.12 2.13 -2.89
C CYS A 45 1.45 2.09 -3.66
N PRO A 46 2.30 3.12 -3.53
CA PRO A 46 3.56 3.19 -4.26
C PRO A 46 4.59 2.22 -3.68
N GLY A 47 5.58 1.84 -4.50
CA GLY A 47 6.78 1.16 -4.02
C GLY A 47 6.54 -0.24 -3.42
N GLY A 48 5.45 -0.92 -3.82
CA GLY A 48 5.12 -2.25 -3.31
C GLY A 48 4.58 -2.25 -1.87
N LYS A 49 4.16 -1.09 -1.36
CA LYS A 49 3.49 -0.96 -0.05
C LYS A 49 2.16 -1.70 -0.04
N TYR A 50 1.78 -2.19 1.14
CA TYR A 50 0.48 -2.81 1.36
C TYR A 50 -0.49 -1.80 1.97
N CYS A 51 -1.78 -1.98 1.75
CA CYS A 51 -2.80 -1.17 2.38
C CYS A 51 -3.13 -1.71 3.77
N SER A 52 -3.05 -0.86 4.79
CA SER A 52 -3.46 -1.18 6.15
C SER A 52 -4.20 -0.01 6.77
N GLY A 53 -5.49 -0.22 7.06
CA GLY A 53 -6.33 0.80 7.68
C GLY A 53 -6.41 2.10 6.86
N GLY A 54 -6.42 1.96 5.53
CA GLY A 54 -6.50 3.08 4.59
C GLY A 54 -5.19 3.83 4.38
N LYS A 55 -4.06 3.24 4.78
CA LYS A 55 -2.73 3.82 4.59
C LYS A 55 -1.78 2.83 3.94
N CYS A 56 -0.99 3.33 3.00
CA CYS A 56 0.08 2.56 2.38
C CYS A 56 1.26 2.45 3.33
N VAL A 57 1.55 1.22 3.75
CA VAL A 57 2.59 0.90 4.73
C VAL A 57 3.51 -0.18 4.18
N CYS A 58 4.74 -0.20 4.67
CA CYS A 58 5.68 -1.26 4.35
C CYS A 58 5.37 -2.52 5.15
N LEU A 59 5.54 -3.70 4.53
CA LEU A 59 5.36 -4.99 5.20
C LEU A 59 6.08 -5.00 6.56
N PRO A 60 5.54 -5.74 7.55
CA PRO A 60 6.24 -5.94 8.80
C PRO A 60 7.71 -6.33 8.55
N GLN A 61 8.64 -5.74 9.31
CA GLN A 61 10.11 -5.87 9.16
C GLN A 61 10.76 -5.02 8.05
N LEU A 62 10.00 -4.36 7.18
CA LEU A 62 10.55 -3.40 6.22
C LEU A 62 10.40 -1.97 6.73
N THR A 63 11.37 -1.13 6.40
CA THR A 63 11.37 0.30 6.73
C THR A 63 11.10 1.13 5.48
N ASP A 64 10.27 2.16 5.60
CA ASP A 64 10.02 3.12 4.52
C ASP A 64 11.20 4.08 4.36
N CYS A 65 12.04 3.81 3.36
CA CYS A 65 13.16 4.65 2.98
C CYS A 65 12.76 5.55 1.80
N SER A 66 12.16 6.70 2.11
CA SER A 66 11.73 7.72 1.14
C SER A 66 10.79 7.18 0.05
N GLY A 67 9.80 6.37 0.44
CA GLY A 67 8.80 5.83 -0.47
C GLY A 67 9.07 4.38 -0.89
N THR A 68 10.25 3.83 -0.60
CA THR A 68 10.61 2.44 -0.90
C THR A 68 10.73 1.63 0.38
N CYS A 69 10.08 0.48 0.43
CA CYS A 69 10.21 -0.44 1.55
C CYS A 69 11.53 -1.21 1.45
N VAL A 70 12.37 -1.08 2.47
CA VAL A 70 13.71 -1.67 2.49
C VAL A 70 13.90 -2.51 3.75
N ASP A 71 14.49 -3.68 3.57
CA ASP A 71 14.98 -4.50 4.67
C ASP A 71 16.33 -3.95 5.17
N LEU A 72 16.32 -3.29 6.31
CA LEU A 72 17.53 -2.70 6.90
C LEU A 72 18.50 -3.76 7.46
N THR A 73 18.08 -5.02 7.58
CA THR A 73 18.92 -6.10 8.13
C THR A 73 19.81 -6.77 7.10
N SER A 74 19.47 -6.64 5.82
CA SER A 74 20.16 -7.32 4.72
C SER A 74 20.56 -6.37 3.58
N ASN A 75 19.99 -5.17 3.48
CA ASN A 75 20.27 -4.25 2.39
C ASN A 75 21.59 -3.50 2.61
N ASN A 76 22.62 -3.83 1.81
CA ASN A 76 23.93 -3.19 1.88
C ASN A 76 23.95 -1.68 1.60
N ASN A 77 22.90 -1.11 1.01
CA ASN A 77 22.79 0.34 0.78
C ASN A 77 21.99 1.06 1.88
N ASN A 78 21.35 0.32 2.79
CA ASN A 78 20.46 0.85 3.82
C ASN A 78 20.62 0.05 5.13
N CYS A 79 21.83 -0.38 5.46
CA CYS A 79 22.05 -1.28 6.58
C CYS A 79 21.78 -0.54 7.90
N LYS A 80 20.92 -1.07 8.78
CA LYS A 80 20.47 -0.45 10.04
C LYS A 80 19.63 0.83 9.93
N ALA A 81 19.82 1.61 8.88
CA ALA A 81 19.13 2.87 8.63
C ALA A 81 19.10 3.17 7.12
N CYS A 82 18.06 3.88 6.69
CA CYS A 82 17.95 4.34 5.31
C CYS A 82 19.16 5.16 4.87
N GLY A 83 19.74 4.83 3.71
CA GLY A 83 20.94 5.48 3.17
C GLY A 83 22.26 5.10 3.83
N ASN A 84 22.25 4.24 4.87
CA ASN A 84 23.48 3.78 5.50
C ASN A 84 24.12 2.65 4.67
N LYS A 85 24.99 3.04 3.74
CA LYS A 85 25.68 2.11 2.87
C LYS A 85 26.86 1.44 3.58
N CYS A 86 26.95 0.13 3.46
CA CYS A 86 28.12 -0.65 3.88
C CYS A 86 29.38 -0.21 3.12
N GLY A 87 30.53 -0.24 3.78
CA GLY A 87 31.81 0.02 3.13
C GLY A 87 32.13 -1.02 2.05
N SER A 88 33.14 -0.73 1.22
CA SER A 88 33.59 -1.65 0.18
C SER A 88 33.93 -3.02 0.78
N ASN A 89 33.38 -4.09 0.20
CA ASN A 89 33.50 -5.49 0.66
C ASN A 89 32.89 -5.78 2.03
N GLN A 90 32.02 -4.91 2.56
CA GLN A 90 31.25 -5.19 3.77
C GLN A 90 29.82 -5.64 3.42
N SER A 91 29.29 -6.56 4.22
CA SER A 91 27.89 -6.99 4.16
C SER A 91 27.14 -6.44 5.37
N CYS A 92 25.84 -6.21 5.21
CA CYS A 92 24.98 -5.84 6.31
C CYS A 92 24.88 -7.01 7.30
N CYS A 93 25.35 -6.82 8.52
CA CYS A 93 25.31 -7.82 9.59
C CYS A 93 24.61 -7.27 10.84
N GLY A 94 23.65 -8.05 11.35
CA GLY A 94 23.00 -7.82 12.64
C GLY A 94 21.83 -6.84 12.65
N GLY A 95 21.49 -6.20 11.53
CA GLY A 95 20.46 -5.15 11.50
C GLY A 95 20.80 -3.91 12.31
#